data_AF-A0A9X4H3Q0-F1
#
_entry.id   AF-A0A9X4H3Q0-F1
#
_cell.length_a   1.000
_cell.length_b   1.000
_cell.length_c   1.000
_cell.angle_alpha   90.00
_cell.angle_beta   90.00
_cell.angle_gamma   90.00
#
_symmetry.space_group_name_H-M   'P 1'
#
loop_
_entity.id
_entity.type
_entity.pdbx_description
1 polymer ?
#
loop_
_entity_poly.entity_id
_entity_poly.type
_entity_poly.pdbx_seq_one_letter_code
_entity_poly.pdbx_strand_id
1 'polypeptide(L)'
;MTKRATQHKSNTPVEWEQAEGFSRYLISTDGQVYSIDNDKILKPNRNSSGYVRVPLYNDENEYKQTLVHRLVYMAHVGPIPKGMQINHKDEDKTNNCIENLEVVTPKQNIHYGSASIRRSESVKRYWQEKRKMAAC
;
A
#
# COMPACT_ATOMS: atom_id res chain seq x y z
N MET A 1 24.87 4.96 -5.67
CA MET A 1 23.76 4.06 -5.29
C MET A 1 23.42 4.33 -3.83
N THR A 2 22.35 5.07 -3.57
CA THR A 2 21.89 5.33 -2.20
C THR A 2 21.30 4.02 -1.67
N LYS A 3 22.00 3.33 -0.78
CA LYS A 3 21.48 2.14 -0.09
C LYS A 3 20.25 2.60 0.70
N ARG A 4 19.04 2.32 0.18
CA ARG A 4 17.81 2.48 0.96
C ARG A 4 17.83 1.38 2.01
N ALA A 5 17.60 1.75 3.27
CA ALA A 5 17.38 0.77 4.32
C ALA A 5 16.14 -0.06 3.97
N THR A 6 16.24 -1.38 4.10
CA THR A 6 15.10 -2.29 3.94
C THR A 6 14.02 -1.98 4.97
N GLN A 7 12.76 -2.20 4.62
CA GLN A 7 11.62 -2.06 5.54
C GLN A 7 11.44 -3.30 6.44
N HIS A 8 12.17 -4.39 6.20
CA HIS A 8 12.03 -5.61 6.99
C HIS A 8 12.46 -5.40 8.45
N LYS A 9 11.80 -6.12 9.37
CA LYS A 9 12.32 -6.28 10.73
C LYS A 9 13.59 -7.14 10.63
N SER A 10 14.66 -6.71 11.29
CA SER A 10 16.04 -7.24 11.27
C SER A 10 16.27 -8.61 10.59
N ASN A 11 17.14 -8.63 9.57
CA ASN A 11 17.78 -9.79 8.92
C ASN A 11 16.97 -10.67 7.95
N THR A 12 15.72 -10.34 7.60
CA THR A 12 15.05 -11.03 6.48
C THR A 12 15.65 -10.60 5.14
N PRO A 13 16.08 -11.53 4.26
CA PRO A 13 16.50 -11.21 2.90
C PRO A 13 15.38 -10.52 2.10
N VAL A 14 15.76 -9.60 1.22
CA VAL A 14 14.83 -8.98 0.29
C VAL A 14 14.77 -9.84 -0.97
N GLU A 15 13.64 -10.48 -1.19
CA GLU A 15 13.38 -11.29 -2.38
C GLU A 15 12.64 -10.45 -3.43
N TRP A 16 12.78 -10.82 -4.70
CA TRP A 16 12.18 -10.12 -5.84
C TRP A 16 11.39 -11.09 -6.71
N GLU A 17 10.12 -10.77 -6.96
CA GLU A 17 9.23 -11.61 -7.76
C GLU A 17 8.36 -10.76 -8.70
N GLN A 18 7.76 -11.40 -9.71
CA GLN A 18 6.78 -10.76 -10.60
C GLN A 18 5.36 -10.99 -10.07
N ALA A 19 4.51 -9.97 -10.17
CA ALA A 19 3.08 -10.13 -9.93
C ALA A 19 2.36 -10.51 -11.24
N GLU A 20 1.32 -11.34 -11.14
CA GLU A 20 0.46 -11.68 -12.28
C GLU A 20 -0.11 -10.40 -12.94
N GLY A 21 0.02 -10.29 -14.26
CA GLY A 21 -0.38 -9.11 -15.04
C GLY A 21 0.62 -7.95 -15.04
N PHE A 22 1.81 -8.11 -14.43
CA PHE A 22 2.85 -7.09 -14.34
C PHE A 22 4.24 -7.65 -14.69
N SER A 23 4.34 -8.42 -15.78
CA SER A 23 5.58 -9.10 -16.22
C SER A 23 6.77 -8.15 -16.48
N ARG A 24 6.54 -6.86 -16.69
CA ARG A 24 7.61 -5.86 -16.94
C ARG A 24 8.31 -5.38 -15.65
N TYR A 25 7.87 -5.85 -14.48
CA TYR A 25 8.32 -5.34 -13.19
C TYR A 25 8.70 -6.45 -12.22
N LEU A 26 9.77 -6.22 -11.47
CA LEU A 26 10.11 -7.00 -10.28
C LEU A 26 9.66 -6.22 -9.05
N ILE A 27 9.00 -6.90 -8.13
CA ILE A 27 8.47 -6.36 -6.90
C ILE A 27 9.24 -7.01 -5.76
N SER A 28 9.77 -6.20 -4.85
CA SER A 28 10.48 -6.72 -3.69
C SER A 28 9.56 -6.95 -2.49
N THR A 29 10.00 -7.83 -1.59
CA THR A 29 9.32 -8.10 -0.31
C THR A 29 9.24 -6.87 0.61
N ASP A 30 10.10 -5.85 0.39
CA ASP A 30 10.14 -4.60 1.14
C ASP A 30 9.42 -3.41 0.46
N GLY A 31 8.74 -3.66 -0.67
CA GLY A 31 7.89 -2.66 -1.33
C GLY A 31 8.59 -1.74 -2.31
N GLN A 32 9.71 -2.18 -2.88
CA GLN A 32 10.33 -1.56 -4.05
C GLN A 32 9.76 -2.17 -5.33
N VAL A 33 9.74 -1.36 -6.39
CA VAL A 33 9.28 -1.80 -7.71
C VAL A 33 10.36 -1.43 -8.72
N TYR A 34 10.91 -2.45 -9.37
CA TYR A 34 11.93 -2.34 -10.40
C TYR A 34 11.30 -2.52 -11.77
N SER A 35 11.59 -1.63 -12.71
CA SER A 35 11.21 -1.79 -14.11
C SER A 35 12.33 -2.50 -14.86
N ILE A 36 12.01 -3.65 -15.43
CA ILE A 36 12.94 -4.43 -16.27
C ILE A 36 13.22 -3.64 -17.55
N ASP A 37 12.17 -3.16 -18.22
CA ASP A 37 12.26 -2.42 -19.48
C ASP A 37 13.14 -1.15 -19.40
N ASN A 38 13.09 -0.45 -18.26
CA ASN A 38 13.81 0.81 -18.07
C ASN A 38 15.05 0.66 -17.15
N ASP A 39 15.38 -0.56 -16.75
CA ASP A 39 16.51 -0.90 -15.89
C ASP A 39 16.62 0.01 -14.64
N LYS A 40 15.52 0.25 -13.94
CA LYS A 40 15.50 1.19 -12.81
C LYS A 40 14.45 0.90 -11.75
N ILE A 41 14.75 1.27 -10.52
CA ILE A 41 13.77 1.36 -9.42
C ILE A 41 12.84 2.56 -9.68
N LEU A 42 11.55 2.29 -9.70
CA LEU A 42 10.52 3.31 -9.91
C LEU A 42 10.32 4.13 -8.65
N LYS A 43 10.06 5.43 -8.83
CA LYS A 43 9.82 6.36 -7.73
C LYS A 43 8.36 6.30 -7.29
N PRO A 44 8.05 5.81 -6.08
CA PRO A 44 6.68 5.82 -5.58
C PRO A 44 6.27 7.23 -5.13
N ASN A 45 4.96 7.47 -5.06
CA ASN A 45 4.38 8.64 -4.40
C ASN A 45 3.26 8.22 -3.43
N ARG A 46 2.82 9.16 -2.58
CA ARG A 46 1.69 8.94 -1.66
C ARG A 46 0.42 9.55 -2.25
N ASN A 47 -0.69 8.85 -2.10
CA ASN A 47 -2.00 9.41 -2.42
C ASN A 47 -2.55 10.27 -1.26
N SER A 48 -3.67 10.95 -1.50
CA SER A 48 -4.36 11.76 -0.48
C SER A 48 -4.84 10.95 0.73
N SER A 49 -4.99 9.64 0.58
CA SER A 49 -5.34 8.71 1.67
C SER A 49 -4.12 8.14 2.40
N GLY A 50 -2.91 8.55 2.04
CA GLY A 50 -1.64 8.16 2.67
C GLY A 50 -0.98 6.88 2.13
N TYR A 51 -1.63 6.15 1.21
CA TYR A 51 -1.09 4.92 0.61
C TYR A 51 -0.02 5.21 -0.43
N VAL A 52 1.01 4.37 -0.45
CA VAL A 52 2.09 4.40 -1.43
C VAL A 52 1.62 3.75 -2.74
N ARG A 53 1.87 4.43 -3.87
CA ARG A 53 1.52 3.97 -5.22
C ARG A 53 2.63 4.30 -6.21
N VAL A 54 2.62 3.61 -7.35
CA VAL A 54 3.55 3.79 -8.45
C VAL A 54 2.78 3.76 -9.79
N PRO A 55 3.12 4.63 -10.76
CA PRO A 55 2.59 4.53 -12.12
C PRO A 55 3.15 3.29 -12.84
N LEU A 56 2.28 2.40 -13.31
CA LEU A 56 2.67 1.20 -14.07
C LEU A 56 1.75 0.98 -15.26
N TYR A 57 2.24 0.23 -16.24
CA TYR A 57 1.41 -0.44 -17.25
C TYR A 57 1.17 -1.88 -16.81
N ASN A 58 0.00 -2.47 -17.05
CA ASN A 58 -0.16 -3.93 -16.94
C ASN A 58 0.29 -4.61 -18.26
N ASP A 59 0.22 -5.93 -18.29
CA ASP A 59 0.57 -6.73 -19.48
C ASP A 59 -0.35 -6.46 -20.68
N GLU A 60 -1.56 -5.93 -20.43
CA GLU A 60 -2.52 -5.47 -21.44
C GLU A 60 -2.22 -4.04 -21.94
N ASN A 61 -1.11 -3.44 -21.50
CA ASN A 61 -0.68 -2.06 -21.79
C ASN A 61 -1.64 -0.96 -21.27
N GLU A 62 -2.41 -1.24 -20.24
CA GLU A 62 -3.23 -0.24 -19.54
C GLU A 62 -2.41 0.49 -18.48
N TYR A 63 -2.42 1.82 -18.55
CA TYR A 63 -1.72 2.67 -17.58
C TYR A 63 -2.58 2.94 -16.33
N LYS A 64 -2.02 2.70 -15.14
CA LYS A 64 -2.68 3.04 -13.87
C LYS A 64 -1.71 3.39 -12.75
N GLN A 65 -2.23 4.16 -11.80
CA GLN A 65 -1.61 4.31 -10.49
C GLN A 65 -1.91 3.06 -9.63
N THR A 66 -0.90 2.22 -9.42
CA THR A 66 -1.05 0.94 -8.72
C THR A 66 -0.51 1.02 -7.29
N LEU A 67 -1.25 0.46 -6.34
CA LEU A 67 -0.90 0.49 -4.91
C LEU A 67 0.22 -0.50 -4.60
N VAL A 68 1.28 -0.04 -3.93
CA VAL A 68 2.49 -0.84 -3.68
C VAL A 68 2.19 -2.05 -2.80
N HIS A 69 1.49 -1.88 -1.67
CA HIS A 69 1.13 -3.03 -0.81
C HIS A 69 0.35 -4.14 -1.55
N ARG A 70 -0.48 -3.79 -2.54
CA ARG A 70 -1.18 -4.81 -3.35
C ARG A 70 -0.23 -5.54 -4.28
N LEU A 71 0.70 -4.83 -4.90
CA LEU A 71 1.74 -5.41 -5.76
C LEU A 71 2.62 -6.38 -4.98
N VAL A 72 3.10 -5.97 -3.80
CA VAL A 72 3.92 -6.82 -2.92
C VAL A 72 3.17 -8.09 -2.56
N TYR A 73 1.92 -7.96 -2.13
CA TYR A 73 1.09 -9.14 -1.83
C TYR A 73 0.92 -10.04 -3.05
N MET A 74 0.59 -9.47 -4.22
CA MET A 74 0.36 -10.23 -5.45
C MET A 74 1.61 -10.96 -5.93
N ALA A 75 2.80 -10.36 -5.81
CA ALA A 75 4.05 -10.96 -6.25
C ALA A 75 4.49 -12.12 -5.36
N HIS A 76 4.33 -12.01 -4.03
CA HIS A 76 4.90 -12.98 -3.08
C HIS A 76 3.89 -13.96 -2.47
N VAL A 77 2.59 -13.70 -2.60
CA VAL A 77 1.52 -14.57 -2.06
C VAL A 77 0.55 -15.01 -3.16
N GLY A 78 0.32 -14.16 -4.17
CA GLY A 78 -0.54 -14.47 -5.30
C GLY A 78 -1.81 -13.60 -5.34
N PRO A 79 -2.80 -13.98 -6.18
CA PRO A 79 -3.94 -13.12 -6.49
C PRO A 79 -4.76 -12.81 -5.23
N ILE A 80 -5.20 -11.55 -5.12
CA ILE A 80 -6.03 -11.09 -4.00
C ILE A 80 -7.44 -11.66 -4.21
N PRO A 81 -7.99 -12.46 -3.27
CA PRO A 81 -9.30 -13.06 -3.45
C PRO A 81 -10.41 -12.03 -3.67
N LYS A 82 -11.42 -12.39 -4.46
CA LYS A 82 -12.55 -11.50 -4.78
C LYS A 82 -13.22 -11.00 -3.50
N GLY A 83 -13.40 -9.68 -3.40
CA GLY A 83 -14.04 -9.04 -2.25
C GLY A 83 -13.14 -8.85 -1.03
N MET A 84 -11.88 -9.28 -1.08
CA MET A 84 -10.91 -9.06 0.00
C MET A 84 -10.07 -7.80 -0.21
N GLN A 85 -9.46 -7.32 0.88
CA GLN A 85 -8.58 -6.16 0.93
C GLN A 85 -7.26 -6.55 1.58
N ILE A 86 -6.20 -5.82 1.25
CA ILE A 86 -4.90 -5.95 1.92
C ILE A 86 -4.81 -4.85 2.97
N ASN A 87 -4.55 -5.25 4.21
CA ASN A 87 -4.40 -4.37 5.37
C ASN A 87 -2.94 -4.30 5.83
N HIS A 88 -2.60 -3.18 6.47
CA HIS A 88 -1.31 -2.94 7.14
C HIS A 88 -1.48 -3.24 8.63
N LYS A 89 -0.76 -4.25 9.14
CA LYS A 89 -0.92 -4.72 10.53
C LYS A 89 -0.58 -3.65 11.55
N ASP A 90 0.40 -2.80 11.26
CA ASP A 90 0.85 -1.68 12.07
C ASP A 90 0.08 -0.35 11.83
N GLU A 91 -0.92 -0.36 10.94
CA GLU A 91 -1.67 0.81 10.48
C GLU A 91 -0.84 1.90 9.76
N ASP A 92 0.44 1.66 9.48
CA ASP A 92 1.29 2.53 8.68
C ASP A 92 1.24 2.12 7.20
N LYS A 93 0.50 2.92 6.43
CA LYS A 93 0.32 2.75 4.98
C LYS A 93 1.61 2.92 4.16
N THR A 94 2.70 3.34 4.79
CA THR A 94 4.02 3.48 4.16
C THR A 94 4.92 2.27 4.36
N ASN A 95 4.64 1.43 5.36
CA ASN A 95 5.32 0.18 5.60
C ASN A 95 4.74 -0.94 4.71
N ASN A 96 5.28 -1.08 3.50
CA ASN A 96 4.78 -2.02 2.50
C ASN A 96 5.51 -3.38 2.54
N CYS A 97 6.23 -3.68 3.63
CA CYS A 97 6.84 -5.00 3.81
C CYS A 97 5.79 -6.11 3.81
N ILE A 98 6.06 -7.20 3.12
CA ILE A 98 5.16 -8.36 3.02
C ILE A 98 4.73 -8.89 4.40
N GLU A 99 5.64 -8.89 5.38
CA GLU A 99 5.38 -9.32 6.76
C GLU A 99 4.33 -8.43 7.46
N ASN A 100 4.23 -7.16 7.06
CA ASN A 100 3.28 -6.18 7.59
C ASN A 100 1.92 -6.24 6.90
N LEU A 101 1.76 -7.05 5.84
CA LEU A 101 0.53 -7.14 5.08
C LEU A 101 -0.30 -8.36 5.49
N GLU A 102 -1.62 -8.23 5.41
CA GLU A 102 -2.57 -9.32 5.62
C GLU A 102 -3.82 -9.15 4.76
N VAL A 103 -4.46 -10.27 4.41
CA VAL A 103 -5.76 -10.25 3.73
C VAL A 103 -6.87 -10.16 4.75
N VAL A 104 -7.77 -9.20 4.57
CA VAL A 104 -8.93 -8.99 5.43
C VAL A 104 -10.19 -8.76 4.59
N THR A 105 -11.33 -9.07 5.18
CA THR A 105 -12.62 -8.63 4.63
C THR A 105 -12.80 -7.11 4.83
N PRO A 106 -13.63 -6.44 4.01
CA PRO A 106 -13.94 -5.02 4.20
C PRO A 106 -14.50 -4.72 5.59
N LYS A 107 -15.32 -5.64 6.13
CA LYS A 107 -15.88 -5.51 7.49
C LYS A 107 -14.76 -5.52 8.54
N GLN A 108 -13.83 -6.47 8.47
CA GLN A 108 -12.70 -6.52 9.39
C GLN A 108 -11.84 -5.25 9.29
N ASN A 109 -11.53 -4.80 8.07
CA ASN A 109 -10.70 -3.61 7.86
C ASN A 109 -11.30 -2.34 8.49
N ILE A 110 -12.62 -2.16 8.37
CA ILE A 110 -13.36 -1.01 8.92
C ILE A 110 -13.29 -0.97 10.46
N HIS A 111 -13.09 -2.11 11.12
CA HIS A 111 -13.00 -2.26 12.57
C HIS A 111 -11.57 -2.50 13.07
N TYR A 112 -10.57 -2.53 12.17
CA TYR A 112 -9.20 -2.88 12.52
C TYR A 112 -8.52 -1.78 13.34
N GLY A 113 -7.82 -2.19 14.41
CA GLY A 113 -7.02 -1.30 15.25
C GLY A 113 -7.74 -0.01 15.66
N SER A 114 -7.15 1.13 15.32
CA SER A 114 -7.65 2.47 15.65
C SER A 114 -8.71 3.01 14.67
N ALA A 115 -9.12 2.25 13.65
CA ALA A 115 -9.96 2.75 12.56
C ALA A 115 -11.31 3.31 13.04
N SER A 116 -11.93 2.68 14.04
CA SER A 116 -13.19 3.14 14.64
C SER A 116 -13.01 4.46 15.41
N ILE A 117 -11.92 4.57 16.16
CA ILE A 117 -11.55 5.76 16.96
C ILE A 117 -11.27 6.94 16.03
N ARG A 118 -10.38 6.78 15.05
CA ARG A 118 -10.04 7.83 14.07
C ARG A 118 -11.25 8.36 13.33
N ARG A 119 -12.20 7.48 12.98
CA ARG A 119 -13.45 7.88 12.33
C ARG A 119 -14.32 8.73 13.26
N SER A 120 -14.49 8.29 14.51
CA SER A 120 -15.24 9.04 15.53
C SER A 120 -14.64 10.43 15.77
N GLU A 121 -13.30 10.52 15.88
CA GLU A 121 -12.58 11.78 16.05
C GLU A 121 -12.75 12.71 14.85
N SER A 122 -12.68 12.19 13.63
CA SER A 122 -12.90 12.99 12.42
C SER A 122 -14.31 13.58 12.36
N VAL A 123 -15.33 12.81 12.77
CA VAL A 123 -16.71 13.30 12.84
C VAL A 123 -16.84 14.39 13.91
N LYS A 124 -16.25 14.20 15.10
CA LYS A 124 -16.24 15.21 16.16
C LYS A 124 -15.62 16.54 15.68
N ARG A 125 -14.45 16.46 15.03
CA ARG A 125 -13.74 17.64 14.49
C ARG A 125 -14.59 18.40 13.48
N TYR A 126 -15.22 17.70 12.54
CA TYR A 126 -16.11 18.31 11.55
C TYR A 126 -17.23 19.13 12.20
N TRP A 127 -17.91 18.56 13.21
CA TRP A 127 -18.99 19.26 13.89
C TRP A 127 -18.50 20.43 14.75
N GLN A 128 -17.31 20.33 15.34
CA GLN A 128 -16.67 21.44 16.05
C GLN A 128 -16.38 22.62 15.10
N GLU A 129 -15.82 22.35 13.92
CA GLU A 129 -15.55 23.37 12.90
C GLU A 129 -16.85 24.02 12.40
N LYS A 130 -17.87 23.23 12.07
CA LYS A 130 -19.17 23.74 11.64
C LYS A 130 -19.83 24.64 12.69
N ARG A 131 -19.78 24.27 13.97
CA ARG A 131 -20.31 25.08 15.08
C ARG A 131 -19.57 26.40 15.23
N LYS A 132 -18.24 26.40 15.08
CA LYS A 132 -17.43 27.63 15.11
C LYS A 132 -17.80 28.59 13.97
N MET A 133 -17.99 28.06 12.76
CA MET A 133 -18.36 28.87 11.59
C MET A 133 -19.78 29.45 11.68
N ALA A 134 -20.70 28.77 12.35
CA ALA A 134 -22.07 29.26 12.56
C ALA A 134 -22.18 30.29 13.71
N ALA A 135 -21.13 30.45 14.52
CA ALA A 135 -21.06 31.41 15.62
C ALA A 135 -20.29 32.71 15.26
N CYS A 136 -19.80 32.80 14.02
CA CYS A 136 -19.17 33.98 13.40
C CYS A 136 -20.18 34.66 12.48
#